data_AF-A0A521ISS0-F1
#
_entry.id   AF-A0A521ISS0-F1
#
_cell.length_a   1.000
_cell.length_b   1.000
_cell.length_c   1.000
_cell.angle_alpha   90.00
_cell.angle_beta   90.00
_cell.angle_gamma   90.00
#
_symmetry.space_group_name_H-M   'P 1'
#
loop_
_entity.id
_entity.type
_entity.pdbx_description
1 polymer ?
#
loop_
_entity_poly.entity_id
_entity_poly.type
_entity_poly.pdbx_seq_one_letter_code
_entity_poly.pdbx_strand_id
1 'polypeptide(L)'
;MEEAFSYKLPVDFYIGQIIEPAENSIEEQSLEALKEPYTPAWVETYIPEGMRQGFVHTYDHLLSSYLPSEELQIGKPVKIGALVEIPFRMFSPKPLIGLLVWVENDEGDPFLLSLSISE
;
A
#
# COMPACT_ATOMS: atom_id res chain seq x y z
N MET A 1 -22.24 -1.42 -31.08
CA MET A 1 -20.79 -1.62 -31.26
C MET A 1 -20.16 -0.50 -30.45
N GLU A 2 -20.10 -0.68 -29.15
CA GLU A 2 -19.62 0.35 -28.23
C GLU A 2 -18.10 0.37 -28.30
N GLU A 3 -17.56 1.55 -28.62
CA GLU A 3 -16.13 1.81 -28.57
C GLU A 3 -15.66 1.56 -27.13
N ALA A 4 -14.82 0.53 -26.96
CA ALA A 4 -14.10 0.31 -25.73
C ALA A 4 -13.08 1.44 -25.55
N PHE A 5 -13.52 2.58 -25.01
CA PHE A 5 -12.63 3.56 -24.41
C PHE A 5 -11.94 2.87 -23.24
N SER A 6 -10.77 2.28 -23.52
CA SER A 6 -9.81 1.92 -22.48
C SER A 6 -9.37 3.23 -21.84
N TYR A 7 -10.10 3.71 -20.84
CA TYR A 7 -9.68 4.81 -19.99
C TYR A 7 -8.43 4.35 -19.25
N LYS A 8 -7.26 4.56 -19.84
CA LYS A 8 -6.01 4.43 -19.10
C LYS A 8 -6.01 5.57 -18.10
N LEU A 9 -5.99 5.22 -16.83
CA LEU A 9 -5.79 6.17 -15.74
C LEU A 9 -4.51 6.99 -15.99
N PRO A 10 -4.42 8.22 -15.44
CA PRO A 10 -3.27 9.06 -15.67
C PRO A 10 -1.97 8.42 -15.15
N VAL A 11 -0.85 8.85 -15.74
CA VAL A 11 0.48 8.58 -15.19
C VAL A 11 0.80 9.69 -14.19
N ASP A 12 1.03 9.32 -12.95
CA ASP A 12 1.59 10.21 -11.94
C ASP A 12 3.12 10.19 -12.05
N PHE A 13 3.74 11.37 -11.89
CA PHE A 13 5.18 11.52 -12.02
C PHE A 13 5.98 10.71 -10.97
N TYR A 14 5.40 10.54 -9.77
CA TYR A 14 6.08 9.94 -8.62
C TYR A 14 5.74 8.46 -8.46
N ILE A 15 4.48 8.08 -8.69
CA ILE A 15 4.02 6.70 -8.47
C ILE A 15 3.79 5.92 -9.78
N GLY A 16 4.08 6.54 -10.93
CA GLY A 16 3.97 5.91 -12.23
C GLY A 16 2.53 5.75 -12.69
N GLN A 17 2.24 4.65 -13.40
CA GLN A 17 0.90 4.37 -13.92
C GLN A 17 -0.07 4.14 -12.77
N ILE A 18 -1.04 5.04 -12.57
CA ILE A 18 -2.13 4.82 -11.60
C ILE A 18 -2.97 3.64 -12.05
N ILE A 19 -3.43 2.84 -11.10
CA ILE A 19 -4.27 1.67 -11.35
C ILE A 19 -5.54 1.71 -10.50
N GLU A 20 -6.56 1.00 -10.96
CA GLU A 20 -7.65 0.53 -10.12
C GLU A 20 -7.27 -0.87 -9.63
N PRO A 21 -7.18 -1.10 -8.31
CA PRO A 21 -6.86 -2.42 -7.79
C PRO A 21 -7.94 -3.44 -8.17
N ALA A 22 -7.51 -4.67 -8.49
CA ALA A 22 -8.41 -5.78 -8.74
C ALA A 22 -8.89 -6.39 -7.40
N GLU A 23 -10.06 -7.01 -7.39
CA GLU A 23 -10.55 -7.71 -6.19
C GLU A 23 -9.60 -8.84 -5.76
N ASN A 24 -9.37 -8.96 -4.46
CA ASN A 24 -8.46 -9.90 -3.80
C ASN A 24 -7.00 -9.77 -4.26
N SER A 25 -6.57 -8.56 -4.61
CA SER A 25 -5.19 -8.28 -5.02
C SER A 25 -4.40 -7.62 -3.90
N ILE A 26 -3.07 -7.71 -3.97
CA ILE A 26 -2.17 -7.02 -3.03
C ILE A 26 -2.31 -5.49 -3.14
N GLU A 27 -2.73 -5.00 -4.30
CA GLU A 27 -3.03 -3.59 -4.54
C GLU A 27 -4.31 -3.15 -3.81
N GLU A 28 -5.34 -4.01 -3.78
CA GLU A 28 -6.54 -3.77 -2.97
C GLU A 28 -6.21 -3.81 -1.48
N GLN A 29 -5.50 -4.85 -1.04
CA GLN A 29 -5.06 -4.98 0.36
C GLN A 29 -4.21 -3.79 0.81
N SER A 30 -3.36 -3.26 -0.08
CA SER A 30 -2.60 -2.02 0.16
C SER A 30 -3.50 -0.81 0.32
N LEU A 31 -4.50 -0.66 -0.55
CA LEU A 31 -5.46 0.43 -0.49
C LEU A 31 -6.27 0.39 0.81
N GLU A 32 -6.70 -0.79 1.23
CA GLU A 32 -7.40 -1.03 2.50
C GLU A 32 -6.50 -0.68 3.69
N ALA A 33 -5.28 -1.22 3.73
CA ALA A 33 -4.32 -0.95 4.80
C ALA A 33 -4.06 0.55 4.97
N LEU A 34 -4.02 1.31 3.88
CA LEU A 34 -3.84 2.77 3.92
C LEU A 34 -5.11 3.55 4.30
N LYS A 35 -6.30 2.97 4.12
CA LYS A 35 -7.60 3.61 4.45
C LYS A 35 -8.09 3.26 5.85
N GLU A 36 -7.55 2.21 6.47
CA GLU A 36 -7.94 1.80 7.81
C GLU A 36 -7.24 2.62 8.91
N PRO A 37 -7.89 2.84 10.06
CA PRO A 37 -7.23 3.45 11.21
C PRO A 37 -6.07 2.57 11.72
N TYR A 38 -4.93 3.21 12.00
CA TYR A 38 -3.80 2.51 12.59
C TYR A 38 -4.11 2.10 14.05
N THR A 39 -4.22 0.80 14.29
CA THR A 39 -4.58 0.19 15.59
C THR A 39 -3.77 -1.09 15.82
N PRO A 40 -3.78 -1.68 17.03
CA PRO A 40 -3.18 -2.99 17.23
C PRO A 40 -3.72 -4.06 16.29
N ALA A 41 -5.04 -4.06 16.02
CA ALA A 41 -5.66 -4.99 15.08
C ALA A 41 -5.10 -4.82 13.65
N TRP A 42 -4.85 -3.60 13.21
CA TRP A 42 -4.19 -3.32 11.93
C TRP A 42 -2.82 -4.02 11.83
N VAL A 43 -2.02 -3.91 12.90
CA VAL A 43 -0.71 -4.57 12.97
C VAL A 43 -0.88 -6.09 12.94
N GLU A 44 -1.88 -6.61 13.65
CA GLU A 44 -2.14 -8.06 13.68
C GLU A 44 -2.58 -8.63 12.34
N THR A 45 -3.34 -7.84 11.56
CA THR A 45 -3.82 -8.19 10.21
C THR A 45 -2.69 -8.25 9.19
N TYR A 46 -1.83 -7.23 9.15
CA TYR A 46 -0.87 -7.09 8.04
C TYR A 46 0.55 -7.54 8.39
N ILE A 47 0.89 -7.69 9.67
CA ILE A 47 2.26 -7.97 10.13
C ILE A 47 2.32 -9.31 10.86
N PRO A 48 3.22 -10.23 10.46
CA PRO A 48 3.35 -11.53 11.10
C PRO A 48 3.87 -11.38 12.53
N GLU A 49 3.43 -12.25 13.43
CA GLU A 49 3.67 -12.16 14.88
C GLU A 49 5.14 -11.88 15.24
N GLY A 50 6.08 -12.60 14.59
CA GLY A 50 7.51 -12.46 14.84
C GLY A 50 8.12 -11.11 14.46
N MET A 51 7.41 -10.27 13.69
CA MET A 51 7.89 -8.98 13.21
C MET A 51 7.21 -7.77 13.87
N ARG A 52 6.06 -7.98 14.53
CA ARG A 52 5.20 -6.89 15.04
C ARG A 52 5.95 -5.88 15.90
N GLN A 53 6.78 -6.35 16.84
CA GLN A 53 7.51 -5.45 17.73
C GLN A 53 8.49 -4.55 16.96
N GLY A 54 9.27 -5.11 16.04
CA GLY A 54 10.22 -4.35 15.23
C GLY A 54 9.52 -3.38 14.27
N PHE A 55 8.41 -3.83 13.69
CA PHE A 55 7.59 -3.01 12.80
C PHE A 55 6.99 -1.81 13.55
N VAL A 56 6.32 -2.03 14.68
CA VAL A 56 5.74 -0.96 15.51
C VAL A 56 6.84 0.00 15.96
N HIS A 57 7.96 -0.50 16.48
CA HIS A 57 9.08 0.36 16.89
C HIS A 57 9.57 1.30 15.76
N THR A 58 9.52 0.84 14.51
CA THR A 58 10.01 1.59 13.35
C THR A 58 8.95 2.55 12.78
N TYR A 59 7.68 2.14 12.75
CA TYR A 59 6.64 2.80 11.95
C TYR A 59 5.48 3.40 12.76
N ASP A 60 5.40 3.18 14.07
CA ASP A 60 4.26 3.60 14.90
C ASP A 60 3.91 5.09 14.73
N HIS A 61 4.89 5.98 14.97
CA HIS A 61 4.71 7.42 14.83
C HIS A 61 4.32 7.85 13.41
N LEU A 62 4.85 7.15 12.41
CA LEU A 62 4.56 7.44 11.01
C LEU A 62 3.10 7.07 10.71
N LEU A 63 2.74 5.81 10.92
CA LEU A 63 1.40 5.31 10.61
C LEU A 63 0.31 6.01 11.43
N SER A 64 0.56 6.32 12.70
CA SER A 64 -0.39 7.08 13.54
C SER A 64 -0.68 8.49 13.02
N SER A 65 0.23 9.06 12.21
CA SER A 65 0.11 10.43 11.69
C SER A 65 -0.59 10.51 10.33
N TYR A 66 -0.59 9.41 9.57
CA TYR A 66 -1.05 9.40 8.19
C TYR A 66 -2.23 8.46 7.93
N LEU A 67 -2.52 7.53 8.85
CA LEU A 67 -3.66 6.64 8.75
C LEU A 67 -4.79 7.07 9.69
N PRO A 68 -6.07 6.94 9.27
CA PRO A 68 -6.52 6.52 7.95
C PRO A 68 -6.30 7.63 6.90
N SER A 69 -5.96 7.24 5.67
CA SER A 69 -5.89 8.16 4.53
C SER A 69 -7.21 8.14 3.76
N GLU A 70 -7.86 9.30 3.64
CA GLU A 70 -9.15 9.42 2.94
C GLU A 70 -8.99 9.59 1.42
N GLU A 71 -7.95 10.29 1.00
CA GLU A 71 -7.67 10.61 -0.39
C GLU A 71 -6.29 10.09 -0.78
N LEU A 72 -6.24 8.99 -1.53
CA LEU A 72 -4.99 8.42 -2.01
C LEU A 72 -5.14 7.73 -3.37
N GLN A 73 -4.00 7.52 -4.02
CA GLN A 73 -3.84 6.76 -5.25
C GLN A 73 -2.73 5.74 -5.08
N ILE A 74 -2.88 4.60 -5.76
CA ILE A 74 -1.84 3.58 -5.86
C ILE A 74 -1.37 3.47 -7.31
N GLY A 75 -0.08 3.28 -7.47
CA GLY A 75 0.56 3.03 -8.75
C GLY A 75 0.68 1.54 -9.04
N LYS A 76 1.03 1.24 -10.29
CA LYS A 76 1.25 -0.13 -10.76
C LYS A 76 2.35 -0.82 -9.92
N PRO A 77 2.12 -2.07 -9.46
CA PRO A 77 3.10 -2.79 -8.66
C PRO A 77 4.39 -3.09 -9.42
N VAL A 78 5.49 -3.19 -8.69
CA VAL A 78 6.77 -3.72 -9.17
C VAL A 78 7.08 -5.02 -8.42
N LYS A 79 7.18 -6.13 -9.15
CA LYS A 79 7.49 -7.46 -8.57
C LYS A 79 8.99 -7.76 -8.66
N ILE A 80 9.60 -8.13 -7.53
CA ILE A 80 11.03 -8.46 -7.39
C ILE A 80 11.14 -9.76 -6.57
N GLY A 81 11.14 -10.90 -7.25
CA GLY A 81 11.07 -12.20 -6.58
C GLY A 81 9.76 -12.34 -5.80
N ALA A 82 9.85 -12.63 -4.51
CA ALA A 82 8.69 -12.68 -3.59
C ALA A 82 8.27 -11.29 -3.06
N LEU A 83 8.98 -10.21 -3.43
CA LEU A 83 8.63 -8.86 -2.99
C LEU A 83 7.72 -8.20 -4.01
N VAL A 84 6.68 -7.52 -3.52
CA VAL A 84 5.81 -6.67 -4.33
C VAL A 84 5.83 -5.26 -3.76
N GLU A 85 6.36 -4.33 -4.55
CA GLU A 85 6.42 -2.92 -4.20
C GLU A 85 5.19 -2.20 -4.75
N ILE A 86 4.42 -1.55 -3.86
CA ILE A 86 3.20 -0.80 -4.17
C ILE A 86 3.46 0.69 -3.92
N PRO A 87 3.76 1.47 -4.98
CA PRO A 87 3.92 2.90 -4.84
C PRO A 87 2.56 3.55 -4.58
N PHE A 88 2.51 4.51 -3.68
CA PHE A 88 1.28 5.21 -3.34
C PHE A 88 1.51 6.69 -3.12
N ARG A 89 0.46 7.47 -3.31
CA ARG A 89 0.43 8.90 -3.06
C ARG A 89 -0.81 9.23 -2.25
N MET A 90 -0.62 9.86 -1.09
CA MET A 90 -1.70 10.39 -0.27
C MET A 90 -1.83 11.89 -0.52
N PHE A 91 -3.06 12.39 -0.42
CA PHE A 91 -3.41 13.80 -0.50
C PHE A 91 -3.98 14.33 0.82
N SER A 92 -4.61 13.46 1.61
CA SER A 92 -5.19 13.74 2.93
C SER A 92 -4.90 12.58 3.90
N PRO A 93 -4.55 12.80 5.19
CA PRO A 93 -4.59 14.08 5.92
C PRO A 93 -3.44 15.03 5.61
N LYS A 94 -2.35 14.51 5.04
CA LYS A 94 -1.18 15.28 4.60
C LYS A 94 -0.63 14.66 3.32
N PRO A 95 -0.25 15.48 2.32
CA PRO A 95 0.36 14.96 1.11
C PRO A 95 1.67 14.24 1.39
N LEU A 96 1.82 13.03 0.83
CA LEU A 96 3.08 12.29 0.84
C LEU A 96 3.12 11.29 -0.31
N ILE A 97 4.33 10.86 -0.64
CA ILE A 97 4.56 9.74 -1.56
C ILE A 97 5.23 8.64 -0.78
N GLY A 98 4.86 7.39 -1.04
CA GLY A 98 5.48 6.26 -0.37
C GLY A 98 5.46 4.99 -1.19
N LEU A 99 6.03 3.97 -0.58
CA LEU A 99 6.15 2.62 -1.11
C LEU A 99 5.80 1.67 0.03
N LEU A 100 4.82 0.80 -0.20
CA LEU A 100 4.62 -0.38 0.63
C LEU A 100 5.37 -1.54 -0.01
N VAL A 101 6.07 -2.32 0.79
CA VAL A 101 6.74 -3.54 0.31
C VAL A 101 6.07 -4.73 0.98
N TRP A 102 5.38 -5.52 0.18
CA TRP A 102 4.75 -6.76 0.59
C TRP A 102 5.64 -7.95 0.27
N VAL A 103 5.52 -9.00 1.07
CA VAL A 103 6.01 -10.33 0.71
C VAL A 103 4.81 -11.14 0.24
N GLU A 104 4.86 -11.59 -1.01
CA GLU A 104 3.91 -12.50 -1.64
C GLU A 104 4.69 -13.77 -2.00
N ASN A 105 4.41 -14.88 -1.30
CA ASN A 105 5.01 -16.18 -1.57
C ASN A 105 3.91 -17.24 -1.73
N ASP A 106 4.27 -18.40 -2.27
CA ASP A 106 3.32 -19.47 -2.57
C ASP A 106 2.78 -20.20 -1.32
N GLU A 107 3.30 -19.90 -0.12
CA GLU A 107 3.09 -20.70 1.10
C GLU A 107 2.29 -19.99 2.21
N GLY A 108 1.70 -18.82 1.95
CA GLY A 108 0.88 -18.14 2.96
C GLY A 108 0.21 -16.85 2.49
N ASP A 109 -0.51 -16.22 3.41
CA ASP A 109 -1.13 -14.93 3.16
C ASP A 109 -0.04 -13.84 3.00
N PRO A 110 -0.22 -12.89 2.05
CA PRO A 110 0.72 -11.78 1.90
C PRO A 110 0.83 -10.95 3.18
N PHE A 111 2.03 -10.50 3.47
CA PHE A 111 2.27 -9.65 4.64
C PHE A 111 3.12 -8.43 4.31
N LEU A 112 2.89 -7.35 5.05
CA LEU A 112 3.61 -6.10 4.86
C LEU A 112 4.97 -6.19 5.56
N LEU A 113 6.03 -6.08 4.76
CA LEU A 113 7.41 -6.15 5.24
C LEU A 113 7.90 -4.79 5.72
N SER A 114 7.67 -3.76 4.90
CA SER A 114 8.16 -2.42 5.17
C SER A 114 7.35 -1.35 4.45
N LEU A 115 7.57 -0.12 4.90
CA LEU A 115 7.01 1.11 4.38
C LEU A 115 8.18 2.10 4.22
N SER A 116 8.19 2.86 3.14
CA SER A 116 9.04 4.04 3.01
C SER A 116 8.21 5.23 2.54
N ILE A 117 8.53 6.42 3.03
CA ILE A 117 7.92 7.66 2.57
C ILE A 117 9.01 8.61 2.07
N SER A 118 8.66 9.42 1.07
CA SER A 118 9.42 10.56 0.62
C SER A 118 8.55 11.80 0.76
N GLU A 119 9.13 12.84 1.35
CA GLU A 119 8.61 14.22 1.31
C GLU A 119 9.03 14.93 0.03
#